data_AF-F2U8J6-F1
#
_entry.id   AF-F2U8J6-F1
#
_cell.length_a   1.000
_cell.length_b   1.000
_cell.length_c   1.000
_cell.angle_alpha   90.00
_cell.angle_beta   90.00
_cell.angle_gamma   90.00
#
_symmetry.space_group_name_H-M   'P 1'
#
loop_
_entity.id
_entity.type
_entity.pdbx_description
1 polymer ?
#
loop_
_entity_poly.entity_id
_entity_poly.type
_entity_poly.pdbx_seq_one_letter_code
_entity_poly.pdbx_strand_id
1 'polypeptide(L)'
;MTDFATRMTQAALDLNTQKLLLSVADNSCGTLVALSGKKLGDAGMAYVAEALQKNKVIDWLDLTNNAITSDGVKALADTLTAHETLCTLTLTDNDIDDEGARTLATVVGSNPNINTLSLHENEKITPVGIKAIQDAVADRPDFTLAIETGSP
;
A
#
# COMPACT_ATOMS: atom_id res chain seq x y z
N MET A 1 -10.52 24.99 5.81
CA MET A 1 -10.03 23.66 5.39
C MET A 1 -11.06 23.10 4.42
N THR A 2 -10.68 22.83 3.18
CA THR A 2 -11.53 22.12 2.23
C THR A 2 -11.63 20.66 2.64
N ASP A 3 -12.82 20.08 2.56
CA ASP A 3 -13.02 18.67 2.89
C ASP A 3 -12.35 17.74 1.86
N PHE A 4 -12.17 16.47 2.23
CA PHE A 4 -11.54 15.46 1.37
C PHE A 4 -12.25 15.33 0.01
N ALA A 5 -13.58 15.42 -0.01
CA ALA A 5 -14.36 15.38 -1.25
C ALA A 5 -14.01 16.53 -2.20
N THR A 6 -13.85 17.74 -1.67
CA THR A 6 -13.44 18.92 -2.44
C THR A 6 -12.01 18.75 -2.98
N ARG A 7 -11.08 18.22 -2.19
CA ARG A 7 -9.70 17.96 -2.67
C ARG A 7 -9.65 16.85 -3.71
N MET A 8 -10.47 15.81 -3.57
CA MET A 8 -10.54 14.70 -4.52
C MET A 8 -11.03 15.15 -5.89
N THR A 9 -12.02 16.05 -5.95
CA THR A 9 -12.53 16.58 -7.24
C THR A 9 -11.50 17.44 -7.99
N GLN A 10 -10.46 17.92 -7.29
CA GLN A 10 -9.35 18.67 -7.86
C GLN A 10 -8.13 17.79 -8.16
N ALA A 11 -8.16 16.51 -7.78
CA ALA A 11 -7.07 15.58 -8.04
C ALA A 11 -6.92 15.34 -9.55
N ALA A 12 -5.67 15.23 -10.02
CA ALA A 12 -5.34 14.86 -11.39
C ALA A 12 -5.54 13.34 -11.65
N LEU A 13 -6.58 12.75 -11.06
CA LEU A 13 -7.00 11.37 -11.22
C LEU A 13 -8.28 11.34 -12.06
N ASP A 14 -8.55 10.23 -12.75
CA ASP A 14 -9.80 10.09 -13.48
C ASP A 14 -11.01 10.03 -12.53
N LEU A 15 -12.19 10.40 -13.04
CA LEU A 15 -13.40 10.52 -12.23
C LEU A 15 -13.82 9.19 -11.56
N ASN A 16 -13.53 8.05 -12.19
CA ASN A 16 -13.87 6.75 -11.60
C ASN A 16 -12.95 6.45 -10.41
N THR A 17 -11.65 6.73 -10.54
CA THR A 17 -10.68 6.60 -9.45
C THR A 17 -11.01 7.55 -8.30
N GLN A 18 -11.38 8.80 -8.57
CA GLN A 18 -11.82 9.74 -7.54
C GLN A 18 -13.03 9.21 -6.76
N LYS A 19 -14.08 8.75 -7.46
CA LYS A 19 -15.28 8.17 -6.83
C LYS A 19 -14.97 6.93 -6.01
N LEU A 20 -14.06 6.08 -6.50
CA LEU A 20 -13.64 4.89 -5.80
C LEU A 20 -12.94 5.25 -4.49
N LEU A 21 -11.99 6.18 -4.50
CA LEU A 21 -11.31 6.63 -3.28
C LEU A 21 -12.25 7.29 -2.27
N LEU A 22 -13.28 8.00 -2.72
CA LEU A 22 -14.34 8.49 -1.83
C LEU A 22 -15.12 7.34 -1.19
N SER A 23 -15.48 6.33 -1.99
CA SER A 23 -16.18 5.14 -1.47
C SER A 23 -15.33 4.35 -0.48
N VAL A 24 -14.00 4.34 -0.64
CA VAL A 24 -13.08 3.74 0.33
C VAL A 24 -13.15 4.47 1.66
N ALA A 25 -13.16 5.80 1.67
CA ALA A 25 -13.25 6.57 2.90
C ALA A 25 -14.57 6.35 3.66
N ASP A 26 -15.68 6.15 2.94
CA ASP A 26 -17.02 5.96 3.53
C ASP A 26 -17.40 4.49 3.77
N ASN A 27 -16.54 3.55 3.38
CA ASN A 27 -16.83 2.13 3.50
C ASN A 27 -16.85 1.69 4.97
N SER A 28 -17.96 1.06 5.38
CA SER A 28 -18.24 0.60 6.75
C SER A 28 -18.53 -0.90 6.87
N CYS A 29 -18.50 -1.65 5.76
CA CYS A 29 -18.87 -3.08 5.75
C CYS A 29 -17.96 -3.95 4.86
N GLY A 30 -17.35 -3.36 3.82
CA GLY A 30 -16.46 -4.08 2.91
C GLY A 30 -15.07 -4.26 3.50
N THR A 31 -14.53 -5.46 3.36
CA THR A 31 -13.20 -5.84 3.84
C THR A 31 -12.12 -5.62 2.79
N LEU A 32 -12.46 -5.79 1.50
CA LEU A 32 -11.55 -5.67 0.37
C LEU A 32 -11.76 -4.39 -0.44
N VAL A 33 -10.65 -3.68 -0.69
CA VAL A 33 -10.57 -2.53 -1.58
C VAL A 33 -9.58 -2.82 -2.71
N ALA A 34 -10.11 -2.90 -3.94
CA ALA A 34 -9.32 -3.10 -5.15
C ALA A 34 -9.11 -1.78 -5.91
N LEU A 35 -7.87 -1.30 -5.91
CA LEU A 35 -7.39 -0.12 -6.64
C LEU A 35 -6.40 -0.51 -7.75
N SER A 36 -6.45 -1.76 -8.22
CA SER A 36 -5.56 -2.24 -9.29
C SER A 36 -5.77 -1.48 -10.61
N GLY A 37 -4.68 -1.14 -11.28
CA GLY A 37 -4.69 -0.54 -12.63
C GLY A 37 -5.25 0.89 -12.69
N LYS A 38 -5.24 1.64 -11.58
CA LYS A 38 -5.84 2.99 -11.49
C LYS A 38 -4.88 4.11 -11.86
N LYS A 39 -3.64 3.80 -12.25
CA LYS A 39 -2.61 4.79 -12.63
C LYS A 39 -2.46 5.88 -11.56
N LEU A 40 -2.53 5.47 -10.29
CA LEU A 40 -2.47 6.40 -9.17
C LEU A 40 -1.13 7.13 -9.12
N GLY A 41 -0.03 6.42 -9.40
CA GLY A 41 1.32 6.90 -9.18
C GLY A 41 1.55 7.36 -7.74
N ASP A 42 2.69 7.98 -7.50
CA ASP A 42 3.05 8.48 -6.16
C ASP A 42 2.10 9.59 -5.69
N ALA A 43 1.63 10.44 -6.61
CA ALA A 43 0.69 11.51 -6.29
C ALA A 43 -0.67 10.98 -5.81
N GLY A 44 -1.13 9.86 -6.36
CA GLY A 44 -2.36 9.20 -5.93
C GLY A 44 -2.27 8.58 -4.54
N MET A 45 -1.07 8.19 -4.10
CA MET A 45 -0.86 7.55 -2.80
C MET A 45 -1.21 8.46 -1.61
N ALA A 46 -1.03 9.78 -1.74
CA ALA A 46 -1.46 10.72 -0.71
C ALA A 46 -2.99 10.69 -0.50
N TYR A 47 -3.76 10.51 -1.59
CA TYR A 47 -5.22 10.39 -1.52
C TYR A 47 -5.67 9.03 -1.00
N VAL A 48 -4.93 7.96 -1.33
CA VAL A 48 -5.14 6.63 -0.74
C VAL A 48 -4.89 6.68 0.76
N ALA A 49 -3.76 7.25 1.21
CA ALA A 49 -3.45 7.44 2.63
C ALA A 49 -4.59 8.18 3.36
N GLU A 50 -5.08 9.30 2.82
CA GLU A 50 -6.16 10.04 3.44
C GLU A 50 -7.49 9.26 3.48
N ALA A 51 -7.79 8.47 2.45
CA ALA A 51 -8.95 7.56 2.45
C ALA A 51 -8.82 6.47 3.53
N LEU A 52 -7.63 5.87 3.65
CA LEU A 52 -7.31 4.85 4.65
C LEU A 52 -7.31 5.38 6.07
N GLN A 53 -6.93 6.65 6.30
CA GLN A 53 -7.00 7.25 7.62
C GLN A 53 -8.44 7.35 8.14
N LYS A 54 -9.40 7.51 7.22
CA LYS A 54 -10.84 7.55 7.54
C LYS A 54 -11.46 6.17 7.62
N ASN A 55 -10.99 5.25 6.77
CA ASN A 55 -11.47 3.88 6.80
C ASN A 55 -10.89 3.12 8.01
N LYS A 56 -11.75 2.41 8.75
CA LYS A 56 -11.35 1.61 9.93
C LYS A 56 -11.84 0.17 9.85
N VAL A 57 -12.24 -0.30 8.68
CA VAL A 57 -12.87 -1.62 8.50
C VAL A 57 -12.19 -2.47 7.45
N ILE A 58 -11.42 -1.87 6.53
CA ILE A 58 -10.77 -2.65 5.49
C ILE A 58 -9.68 -3.54 6.10
N ASP A 59 -9.61 -4.76 5.58
CA ASP A 59 -8.59 -5.75 5.93
C ASP A 59 -7.72 -6.13 4.72
N TRP A 60 -8.13 -5.77 3.51
CA TRP A 60 -7.38 -6.03 2.28
C TRP A 60 -7.35 -4.80 1.38
N LEU A 61 -6.13 -4.36 1.05
CA LEU A 61 -5.87 -3.33 0.06
C LEU A 61 -5.05 -3.88 -1.12
N ASP A 62 -5.62 -3.80 -2.32
CA ASP A 62 -4.94 -4.14 -3.58
C ASP A 62 -4.59 -2.87 -4.36
N LEU A 63 -3.28 -2.65 -4.55
CA LEU A 63 -2.66 -1.54 -5.28
C LEU A 63 -1.84 -2.03 -6.48
N THR A 64 -2.16 -3.21 -7.03
CA THR A 64 -1.43 -3.75 -8.19
C THR A 64 -1.42 -2.82 -9.40
N ASN A 65 -0.30 -2.73 -10.13
CA ASN A 65 -0.21 -1.97 -11.38
C ASN A 65 -0.66 -0.51 -11.25
N ASN A 66 0.01 0.24 -10.37
CA ASN A 66 -0.26 1.66 -10.14
C ASN A 66 0.93 2.58 -10.37
N ALA A 67 2.06 2.05 -10.88
CA ALA A 67 3.31 2.80 -11.07
C ALA A 67 3.77 3.50 -9.77
N ILE A 68 3.63 2.79 -8.64
CA ILE A 68 4.05 3.26 -7.32
C ILE A 68 5.55 3.07 -7.18
N THR A 69 6.26 4.11 -6.78
CA THR A 69 7.70 4.06 -6.48
C THR A 69 7.94 4.08 -4.96
N SER A 70 9.20 4.17 -4.55
CA SER A 70 9.56 4.36 -3.13
C SER A 70 8.93 5.62 -2.52
N ASP A 71 8.69 6.67 -3.29
CA ASP A 71 8.07 7.90 -2.78
C ASP A 71 6.57 7.71 -2.51
N GLY A 72 5.85 6.98 -3.36
CA GLY A 72 4.47 6.61 -3.12
C GLY A 72 4.31 5.70 -1.89
N VAL A 73 5.24 4.76 -1.70
CA VAL A 73 5.29 3.92 -0.49
C VAL A 73 5.50 4.77 0.77
N LYS A 74 6.42 5.74 0.75
CA LYS A 74 6.63 6.66 1.90
C LYS A 74 5.38 7.45 2.23
N ALA A 75 4.63 7.90 1.23
CA ALA A 75 3.37 8.61 1.45
C ALA A 75 2.31 7.77 2.18
N LEU A 76 2.36 6.43 2.03
CA LEU A 76 1.48 5.50 2.74
C LEU A 76 2.01 5.09 4.11
N ALA A 77 3.32 5.16 4.35
CA ALA A 77 3.99 4.47 5.46
C ALA A 77 3.39 4.76 6.84
N ASP A 78 3.19 6.03 7.18
CA ASP A 78 2.62 6.42 8.48
C ASP A 78 1.19 5.92 8.65
N THR A 79 0.41 5.99 7.56
CA THR A 79 -0.98 5.55 7.57
C THR A 79 -1.06 4.03 7.71
N LEU A 80 -0.26 3.29 6.96
CA LEU A 80 -0.18 1.84 7.06
C LEU A 80 0.31 1.43 8.44
N THR A 81 1.29 2.12 9.02
CA THR A 81 1.82 1.81 10.37
C THR A 81 0.74 1.95 11.44
N ALA A 82 -0.12 2.96 11.33
CA ALA A 82 -1.20 3.23 12.28
C ALA A 82 -2.53 2.51 11.95
N HIS A 83 -2.63 1.78 10.84
CA HIS A 83 -3.90 1.16 10.44
C HIS A 83 -4.17 -0.10 11.27
N GLU A 84 -5.32 -0.14 11.94
CA GLU A 84 -5.61 -1.18 12.94
C GLU A 84 -6.27 -2.43 12.37
N THR A 85 -6.92 -2.34 11.21
CA THR A 85 -7.66 -3.49 10.63
C THR A 85 -7.04 -4.09 9.38
N LEU A 86 -6.02 -3.44 8.80
CA LEU A 86 -5.45 -3.89 7.53
C LEU A 86 -4.56 -5.10 7.75
N CYS A 87 -4.88 -6.21 7.09
CA CYS A 87 -4.18 -7.49 7.19
C CYS A 87 -3.37 -7.81 5.93
N THR A 88 -3.93 -7.50 4.76
CA THR A 88 -3.37 -7.85 3.45
C THR A 88 -3.09 -6.60 2.62
N LEU A 89 -1.85 -6.46 2.16
CA LEU A 89 -1.41 -5.40 1.26
C LEU A 89 -0.78 -6.00 0.00
N THR A 90 -1.36 -5.72 -1.15
CA THR A 90 -0.85 -6.13 -2.46
C THR A 90 -0.28 -4.92 -3.20
N LEU A 91 1.01 -4.95 -3.50
CA LEU A 91 1.77 -3.93 -4.24
C LEU A 91 2.45 -4.53 -5.48
N THR A 92 1.93 -5.64 -5.99
CA THR A 92 2.43 -6.33 -7.20
C THR A 92 2.48 -5.42 -8.42
N ASP A 93 3.43 -5.63 -9.32
CA ASP A 93 3.52 -4.90 -10.61
C ASP A 93 3.60 -3.37 -10.38
N ASN A 94 4.62 -2.93 -9.64
CA ASN A 94 4.90 -1.53 -9.37
C ASN A 94 6.40 -1.24 -9.54
N ASP A 95 6.79 0.02 -9.38
CA ASP A 95 8.16 0.50 -9.57
C ASP A 95 8.91 0.65 -8.24
N ILE A 96 8.61 -0.20 -7.25
CA ILE A 96 9.21 -0.15 -5.92
C ILE A 96 10.66 -0.65 -6.00
N ASP A 97 11.58 0.11 -5.42
CA ASP A 97 12.99 -0.24 -5.31
C ASP A 97 13.37 -0.66 -3.88
N ASP A 98 14.66 -0.90 -3.63
CA ASP A 98 15.17 -1.25 -2.30
C ASP A 98 14.87 -0.19 -1.21
N GLU A 99 14.70 1.08 -1.56
CA GLU A 99 14.33 2.12 -0.60
C GLU A 99 12.86 2.01 -0.19
N GLY A 100 11.98 1.77 -1.17
CA GLY A 100 10.59 1.45 -0.89
C GLY A 100 10.45 0.16 -0.09
N ALA A 101 11.23 -0.88 -0.40
CA ALA A 101 11.27 -2.12 0.37
C ALA A 101 11.71 -1.90 1.84
N ARG A 102 12.73 -1.07 2.10
CA ARG A 102 13.13 -0.70 3.48
C ARG A 102 12.05 0.08 4.22
N THR A 103 11.31 0.92 3.50
CA THR A 103 10.17 1.65 4.07
C THR A 103 9.07 0.66 4.46
N LEU A 104 8.72 -0.28 3.57
CA LEU A 104 7.76 -1.35 3.87
C LEU A 104 8.22 -2.23 5.04
N ALA A 105 9.51 -2.57 5.11
CA ALA A 105 10.08 -3.30 6.23
C ALA A 105 9.83 -2.59 7.57
N THR A 106 9.99 -1.27 7.60
CA THR A 106 9.69 -0.45 8.79
C THR A 106 8.20 -0.50 9.14
N VAL A 107 7.33 -0.42 8.13
CA VAL A 107 5.86 -0.51 8.29
C VAL A 107 5.46 -1.87 8.86
N VAL A 108 5.89 -2.98 8.26
CA VAL A 108 5.50 -4.33 8.71
C VAL A 108 6.20 -4.75 9.99
N GLY A 109 7.36 -4.18 10.32
CA GLY A 109 8.00 -4.36 11.63
C GLY A 109 7.25 -3.64 12.75
N SER A 110 6.57 -2.53 12.42
CA SER A 110 5.85 -1.69 13.40
C SER A 110 4.35 -1.99 13.50
N ASN A 111 3.72 -2.44 12.41
CA ASN A 111 2.31 -2.81 12.38
C ASN A 111 2.13 -4.33 12.54
N PRO A 112 1.58 -4.81 13.69
CA PRO A 112 1.37 -6.23 13.93
C PRO A 112 0.18 -6.84 13.14
N ASN A 113 -0.70 -6.02 12.57
CA ASN A 113 -1.92 -6.48 11.89
C ASN A 113 -1.65 -6.91 10.45
N ILE A 114 -0.82 -6.15 9.71
CA ILE A 114 -0.45 -6.49 8.33
C ILE A 114 0.36 -7.79 8.37
N ASN A 115 -0.23 -8.89 7.93
CA ASN A 115 0.36 -10.22 7.95
C ASN A 115 0.64 -10.75 6.54
N THR A 116 0.11 -10.12 5.50
CA THR A 116 0.31 -10.53 4.12
C THR A 116 0.78 -9.32 3.30
N LEU A 117 1.97 -9.44 2.71
CA LEU A 117 2.55 -8.44 1.82
C LEU A 117 2.96 -9.09 0.50
N SER A 118 2.41 -8.62 -0.61
CA SER A 118 2.81 -9.03 -1.95
C SER A 118 3.52 -7.93 -2.71
N LEU A 119 4.70 -8.25 -3.24
CA LEU A 119 5.64 -7.40 -3.96
C LEU A 119 6.16 -8.08 -5.24
N HIS A 120 5.47 -9.09 -5.75
CA HIS A 120 5.78 -9.69 -7.06
C HIS A 120 5.89 -8.63 -8.17
N GLU A 121 6.65 -8.90 -9.22
CA GLU A 121 6.77 -8.00 -10.38
C GLU A 121 7.22 -6.57 -9.98
N ASN A 122 8.02 -6.43 -8.91
CA ASN A 122 8.73 -5.18 -8.57
C ASN A 122 10.23 -5.40 -8.86
N GLU A 123 10.60 -5.34 -10.13
CA GLU A 123 11.93 -5.75 -10.65
C GLU A 123 13.12 -4.98 -10.04
N LYS A 124 12.86 -3.81 -9.45
CA LYS A 124 13.88 -2.94 -8.84
C LYS A 124 14.20 -3.30 -7.38
N ILE A 125 13.44 -4.22 -6.77
CA ILE A 125 13.79 -4.75 -5.45
C ILE A 125 14.88 -5.80 -5.62
N THR A 126 16.06 -5.51 -5.10
CA THR A 126 17.20 -6.42 -5.12
C THR A 126 17.19 -7.30 -3.86
N PRO A 127 18.10 -8.29 -3.75
CA PRO A 127 18.25 -9.07 -2.52
C PRO A 127 18.47 -8.22 -1.26
N VAL A 128 18.96 -6.97 -1.38
CA VAL A 128 19.11 -6.05 -0.26
C VAL A 128 17.74 -5.62 0.28
N GLY A 129 16.81 -5.20 -0.59
CA GLY A 129 15.45 -4.83 -0.20
C GLY A 129 14.64 -6.03 0.31
N ILE A 130 14.76 -7.19 -0.36
CA ILE A 130 14.13 -8.45 0.09
C ILE A 130 14.56 -8.78 1.51
N LYS A 131 15.87 -8.78 1.76
CA LYS A 131 16.42 -9.09 3.08
C LYS A 131 15.93 -8.12 4.16
N ALA A 132 15.82 -6.83 3.85
CA ALA A 132 15.32 -5.85 4.82
C ALA A 132 13.89 -6.20 5.31
N ILE A 133 13.01 -6.63 4.40
CA ILE A 133 11.65 -7.05 4.75
C ILE A 133 11.68 -8.35 5.55
N GLN A 134 12.48 -9.33 5.11
CA GLN A 134 12.64 -10.62 5.81
C GLN A 134 13.15 -10.43 7.24
N ASP A 135 14.16 -9.60 7.45
CA ASP A 135 14.72 -9.30 8.77
C ASP A 135 13.65 -8.61 9.66
N ALA A 136 12.82 -7.73 9.10
CA ALA A 136 11.76 -7.05 9.85
C ALA A 136 10.61 -7.96 10.28
N VAL A 137 10.39 -9.08 9.58
CA VAL A 137 9.32 -10.05 9.88
C VAL A 137 9.84 -11.39 10.39
N ALA A 138 11.14 -11.48 10.73
CA ALA A 138 11.78 -12.72 11.16
C ALA A 138 11.11 -13.36 12.39
N ASP A 139 10.58 -12.53 13.30
CA ASP A 139 9.88 -12.97 14.51
C ASP A 139 8.36 -13.16 14.30
N ARG A 140 7.87 -13.09 13.05
CA ARG A 140 6.44 -13.19 12.69
C ARG A 140 6.19 -14.46 11.86
N PRO A 141 6.00 -15.64 12.50
CA PRO A 141 5.90 -16.92 11.79
C PRO A 141 4.67 -17.04 10.89
N ASP A 142 3.60 -16.28 11.18
CA ASP A 142 2.37 -16.24 10.38
C ASP A 142 2.42 -15.18 9.26
N PHE A 143 3.55 -14.48 9.08
CA PHE A 143 3.69 -13.46 8.04
C PHE A 143 3.93 -14.10 6.67
N THR A 144 3.07 -13.77 5.71
CA THR A 144 3.17 -14.18 4.32
C THR A 144 3.81 -13.08 3.49
N LEU A 145 5.08 -13.30 3.09
CA LEU A 145 5.79 -12.43 2.15
C LEU A 145 5.81 -13.08 0.76
N ALA A 146 5.13 -12.45 -0.20
CA ALA A 146 5.05 -12.88 -1.58
C ALA A 146 5.89 -11.94 -2.46
N ILE A 147 7.18 -12.25 -2.62
CA ILE A 147 8.15 -11.46 -3.38
C ILE A 147 8.99 -12.38 -4.27
N GLU A 148 9.40 -11.91 -5.44
CA GLU A 148 10.36 -12.63 -6.27
C GLU A 148 11.73 -12.63 -5.59
N THR A 149 12.08 -13.75 -5.00
CA THR A 149 13.48 -14.07 -4.77
C THR A 149 14.04 -14.44 -6.14
N GLY A 150 14.87 -13.58 -6.72
CA GLY A 150 15.46 -13.80 -8.05
C GLY A 150 15.80 -15.27 -8.28
N SER A 151 15.41 -15.80 -9.44
CA SER A 151 15.77 -17.17 -9.82
C SER A 151 17.30 -17.35 -9.67
N PRO A 152 17.76 -18.51 -9.15
CA PRO A 152 19.19 -18.76 -8.90
C PRO A 152 20.07 -18.61 -10.14
#